data_AF-D4F536-F1
#
_entry.id   AF-D4F536-F1
#
_cell.length_a   1.000
_cell.length_b   1.000
_cell.length_c   1.000
_cell.angle_alpha   90.00
_cell.angle_beta   90.00
_cell.angle_gamma   90.00
#
_symmetry.space_group_name_H-M   'P 1'
#
loop_
_entity.id
_entity.type
_entity.pdbx_description
1 polymer ?
#
loop_
_entity_poly.entity_id
_entity_poly.type
_entity_poly.pdbx_seq_one_letter_code
_entity_poly.pdbx_strand_id
1 'polypeptide(L)' 'MSRRAIYKWIDRGSLPRTEFTGETDYSSRIAKASRGQFSAAEIKRLGKQKLPCD' A
#
# COMPACT_ATOMS: atom_id res chain seq x y z
N MET A 1 3.66 -0.50 -13.36
CA MET A 1 2.41 -0.34 -12.59
C MET A 1 1.63 0.84 -13.17
N SER A 2 0.32 0.71 -13.39
CA SER A 2 -0.50 1.78 -13.99
C SER A 2 -1.22 2.61 -12.94
N ARG A 3 -1.60 3.85 -13.27
CA ARG A 3 -2.42 4.74 -12.41
C ARG A 3 -3.73 4.07 -11.96
N ARG A 4 -4.35 3.29 -12.86
CA ARG A 4 -5.57 2.51 -12.57
C ARG A 4 -5.38 1.51 -11.43
N ALA A 5 -4.19 0.92 -11.29
CA ALA A 5 -3.93 0.00 -10.19
C ALA A 5 -3.93 0.74 -8.85
N ILE A 6 -3.36 1.95 -8.77
CA ILE A 6 -3.40 2.79 -7.55
C ILE A 6 -4.85 3.08 -7.15
N TYR A 7 -5.71 3.44 -8.11
CA TYR A 7 -7.13 3.69 -7.80
C TYR A 7 -7.83 2.48 -7.21
N LYS A 8 -7.58 1.27 -7.73
CA LYS A 8 -8.12 0.04 -7.12
C LYS A 8 -7.65 -0.18 -5.69
N TRP A 9 -6.45 0.28 -5.34
CA TRP A 9 -5.91 0.15 -3.98
C TRP A 9 -6.58 1.12 -3.02
N ILE A 10 -6.81 2.35 -3.49
CA ILE A 10 -7.53 3.38 -2.74
C ILE A 10 -8.98 2.93 -2.50
N ASP A 11 -9.66 2.49 -3.56
CA ASP A 11 -11.05 2.02 -3.52
C ASP A 11 -11.26 0.88 -2.51
N ARG A 12 -10.37 -0.13 -2.52
CA ARG A 12 -10.43 -1.24 -1.56
C ARG A 12 -9.81 -0.91 -0.20
N GLY A 13 -9.21 0.27 -0.04
CA GLY A 13 -8.47 0.69 1.15
C GLY A 13 -7.29 -0.22 1.52
N SER A 14 -6.65 -0.91 0.57
CA SER A 14 -5.61 -1.91 0.88
C SER A 14 -4.51 -1.99 -0.18
N LEU A 15 -3.33 -2.49 0.19
CA LEU A 15 -2.21 -2.78 -0.72
C LEU A 15 -2.42 -4.10 -1.48
N PRO A 16 -1.77 -4.32 -2.63
CA PRO A 16 -2.08 -5.48 -3.46
C PRO A 16 -1.60 -6.75 -2.77
N ARG A 17 -2.26 -7.88 -3.07
CA ARG A 17 -1.84 -9.18 -2.53
C ARG A 17 -0.34 -9.44 -2.74
N THR A 18 0.20 -8.99 -3.88
CA THR A 18 1.62 -9.08 -4.25
C THR A 18 2.56 -8.43 -3.23
N GLU A 19 2.10 -7.43 -2.48
CA GLU A 19 2.85 -6.82 -1.37
C GLU A 19 3.08 -7.80 -0.21
N PHE A 20 2.09 -8.66 0.02
CA PHE A 20 2.08 -9.60 1.13
C PHE A 20 2.69 -10.94 0.74
N THR A 21 2.71 -11.29 -0.55
CA THR A 21 3.46 -12.45 -1.07
C THR A 21 4.92 -12.13 -1.38
N GLY A 22 5.31 -10.84 -1.36
CA GLY A 22 6.70 -10.40 -1.61
C GLY A 22 7.05 -10.21 -3.08
N GLU A 23 6.08 -10.37 -3.98
CA GLU A 23 6.24 -10.07 -5.41
C GLU A 23 6.39 -8.56 -5.69
N THR A 24 5.87 -7.73 -4.79
CA THR A 24 6.01 -6.26 -4.86
C THR A 24 6.43 -5.68 -3.52
N ASP A 25 7.07 -4.51 -3.58
CA ASP A 25 7.56 -3.75 -2.43
C ASP A 25 7.11 -2.27 -2.51
N TYR A 26 5.80 -2.07 -2.50
CA TYR A 26 5.19 -0.75 -2.54
C TYR A 26 5.31 -0.02 -1.22
N SER A 27 5.26 -0.73 -0.09
CA SER A 27 5.40 -0.09 1.22
C SER A 27 6.72 0.66 1.36
N SER A 28 7.84 0.09 0.92
CA SER A 28 9.15 0.76 0.93
C SER A 28 9.22 1.94 -0.04
N ARG A 29 8.61 1.82 -1.21
CA ARG A 29 8.56 2.91 -2.20
C ARG A 29 7.76 4.10 -1.68
N ILE A 30 6.62 3.84 -1.04
CA ILE A 30 5.78 4.86 -0.43
C ILE A 30 6.51 5.51 0.75
N ALA A 31 7.18 4.73 1.61
CA ALA A 31 8.00 5.25 2.71
C ALA A 31 9.11 6.20 2.22
N LYS A 32 9.82 5.82 1.15
CA LYS A 32 10.84 6.66 0.52
C LYS A 32 10.24 7.95 -0.06
N ALA A 33 9.10 7.84 -0.75
CA ALA A 33 8.40 9.01 -1.29
C ALA A 33 7.88 9.96 -0.18
N SER A 34 7.54 9.39 0.97
CA SER A 34 7.13 10.11 2.18
C SER A 34 8.30 10.85 2.86
N ARG A 35 9.54 10.66 2.41
CA ARG A 35 10.74 11.28 3.00
C ARG A 35 10.88 11.00 4.50
N GLY A 36 10.49 9.79 4.92
CA GLY A 36 10.64 9.34 6.31
C GLY A 36 9.49 9.70 7.25
N GLN A 37 8.38 10.30 6.80
CA GLN A 37 7.22 10.51 7.69
C GLN A 37 6.52 9.20 8.06
N PHE A 38 6.67 8.15 7.24
CA PHE A 38 6.12 6.83 7.49
C PHE A 38 7.17 5.75 7.20
N SER A 39 7.24 4.73 8.05
CA SER A 39 8.03 3.53 7.78
C SER A 39 7.30 2.57 6.83
N ALA A 40 8.06 1.75 6.11
CA ALA A 40 7.50 0.71 5.26
C ALA A 40 6.64 -0.28 6.07
N ALA A 41 7.08 -0.62 7.29
CA ALA A 41 6.34 -1.51 8.18
C ALA A 41 4.96 -0.94 8.57
N GLU A 42 4.88 0.36 8.87
CA GLU A 42 3.60 1.03 9.15
C GLU A 42 2.68 1.03 7.94
N ILE A 43 3.19 1.41 6.77
CA ILE A 43 2.42 1.40 5.52
C ILE A 43 1.90 0.00 5.20
N LYS A 44 2.75 -1.02 5.33
CA LYS A 44 2.39 -2.43 5.08
C LYS A 44 1.32 -2.92 6.06
N ARG A 45 1.44 -2.57 7.34
CA ARG A 45 0.46 -2.91 8.39
C ARG A 45 -0.90 -2.27 8.11
N LEU A 46 -0.93 -0.98 7.81
CA LEU A 46 -2.16 -0.24 7.49
C LEU A 46 -2.80 -0.76 6.20
N GLY A 47 -1.99 -1.00 5.17
CA GLY A 47 -2.45 -1.51 3.89
C GLY A 47 -2.97 -2.95 3.91
N LYS A 48 -2.87 -3.68 5.03
CA LYS A 48 -3.47 -5.01 5.21
C LYS A 48 -4.95 -4.91 5.64
N GLN A 49 -5.33 -3.83 6.29
CA GLN A 49 -6.70 -3.60 6.71
C GLN A 49 -7.53 -3.18 5.51
N LYS A 50 -8.74 -3.71 5.37
CA LYS A 50 -9.73 -3.18 4.43
C LYS A 50 -10.40 -2.02 5.16
N LEU A 51 -10.31 -0.78 4.64
CA LEU A 51 -11.15 0.28 5.19
C LEU A 51 -12.63 -0.15 5.03
N PRO A 52 -13.47 0.04 6.06
CA PRO A 52 -14.90 -0.16 5.89
C PRO A 52 -15.39 0.74 4.76
N CYS A 53 -16.11 0.15 3.81
CA CYS A 53 -16.82 0.89 2.78
C CYS A 53 -18.05 1.49 3.47
N ASP A 54 -18.01 2.78 3.80
CA ASP A 54 -19.23 3.58 4.03
C ASP A 54 -19.81 4.03 2.68
#